data_AF-A0A948VRM7-F1
#
_entry.id   AF-A0A948VRM7-F1
#
_cell.length_a   1.000
_cell.length_b   1.000
_cell.length_c   1.000
_cell.angle_alpha   90.00
_cell.angle_beta   90.00
_cell.angle_gamma   90.00
#
_symmetry.space_group_name_H-M   'P 1'
#
loop_
_entity.id
_entity.type
_entity.pdbx_description
1 polymer ?
#
loop_
_entity_poly.entity_id
_entity_poly.type
_entity_poly.pdbx_seq_one_letter_code
_entity_poly.pdbx_strand_id
1 'polypeptide(L)'
;MVAAVAASGLSLIGCAGGNGPGAQPLPLGSSCGSLRAELRRMDNSGVPSKVEAVNAGRRVSDRDRQLANRYNELLNQYLGARCHA
;
A
#
# COMPACT_ATOMS: atom_id res chain seq x y z
N MET A 1 30.60 -18.57 30.45
CA MET A 1 31.28 -17.30 30.10
C MET A 1 31.69 -17.36 28.65
N VAL A 2 31.03 -16.60 27.75
CA VAL A 2 31.65 -15.62 26.83
C VAL A 2 30.49 -14.71 26.40
N ALA A 3 30.65 -13.41 26.66
CA ALA A 3 29.77 -12.34 26.21
C ALA A 3 30.48 -11.57 25.06
N ALA A 4 29.70 -11.13 24.07
CA ALA A 4 29.99 -10.02 23.14
C ALA A 4 28.64 -9.68 22.49
N VAL A 5 27.87 -8.64 22.87
CA VAL A 5 28.07 -7.17 22.83
C VAL A 5 28.25 -6.59 21.43
N ALA A 6 27.37 -5.62 21.12
CA ALA A 6 27.36 -4.58 20.08
C ALA A 6 26.32 -4.79 18.97
N ALA A 7 25.12 -4.20 19.05
CA ALA A 7 24.80 -2.79 18.82
C ALA A 7 24.75 -2.41 17.32
N SER A 8 23.51 -2.21 16.86
CA SER A 8 23.06 -1.10 16.00
C SER A 8 23.84 -0.78 14.72
N GLY A 9 23.24 -1.06 13.56
CA GLY A 9 23.75 -0.52 12.30
C GLY A 9 22.96 -0.91 11.07
N LEU A 10 21.82 -0.23 10.86
CA LEU A 10 21.18 0.03 9.57
C LEU A 10 21.12 -1.16 8.58
N SER A 11 20.08 -1.97 8.70
CA SER A 11 19.52 -2.62 7.51
C SER A 11 19.11 -1.50 6.55
N LEU A 12 19.87 -1.34 5.48
CA LEU A 12 19.49 -0.54 4.32
C LEU A 12 18.17 -1.11 3.78
N ILE A 13 17.05 -0.58 4.28
CA ILE A 13 15.71 -0.82 3.76
C ILE A 13 15.66 -0.11 2.41
N GLY A 14 16.09 -0.82 1.37
CA GLY A 14 16.28 -0.23 0.07
C GLY A 14 16.71 -1.22 -1.01
N CYS A 15 16.27 -2.48 -0.94
CA CYS A 15 16.32 -3.38 -2.08
C CYS A 15 15.06 -4.25 -2.10
N ALA A 16 14.51 -4.37 -3.31
CA ALA A 16 13.29 -5.05 -3.67
C ALA A 16 13.10 -6.44 -3.02
N GLY A 17 11.84 -6.77 -2.73
CA GLY A 17 11.42 -8.14 -2.42
C GLY A 17 11.45 -8.45 -0.94
N GLY A 18 10.39 -8.05 -0.23
CA GLY A 18 10.06 -8.67 1.05
C GLY A 18 9.80 -10.16 0.80
N ASN A 19 10.79 -11.02 0.99
CA ASN A 19 10.63 -12.46 0.93
C ASN A 19 10.12 -12.97 2.30
N GLY A 20 8.99 -12.40 2.75
CA GLY A 20 8.18 -12.95 3.83
C GLY A 20 7.03 -13.73 3.20
N PRO A 21 6.66 -14.91 3.73
CA PRO A 21 5.51 -15.65 3.21
C PRO A 21 4.27 -14.74 3.24
N GLY A 22 3.78 -14.36 2.05
CA GLY A 22 2.59 -13.50 1.89
C GLY A 22 2.83 -12.05 1.42
N ALA A 23 4.07 -11.61 1.19
CA ALA A 23 4.29 -10.29 0.59
C ALA A 23 4.00 -10.33 -0.92
N GLN A 24 3.00 -9.56 -1.37
CA GLN A 24 2.70 -9.43 -2.79
C GLN A 24 3.83 -8.65 -3.48
N PRO A 25 4.37 -9.16 -4.59
CA PRO A 25 5.36 -8.41 -5.37
C PRO A 25 4.72 -7.10 -5.84
N LEU A 26 5.44 -6.00 -5.67
CA LEU A 26 5.05 -4.71 -6.21
C LEU A 26 5.00 -4.80 -7.74
N PRO A 27 4.09 -4.07 -8.42
CA PRO A 27 4.11 -3.95 -9.87
C PRO A 27 5.51 -3.49 -10.34
N LEU A 28 5.99 -4.04 -11.46
CA LEU A 28 7.28 -3.67 -12.06
C LEU A 28 7.36 -2.14 -12.22
N GLY A 29 8.33 -1.50 -11.56
CA GLY A 29 8.53 -0.05 -11.57
C GLY A 29 7.78 0.75 -10.49
N SER A 30 6.96 0.10 -9.66
CA SER A 30 6.31 0.74 -8.50
C SER A 30 7.13 0.56 -7.22
N SER A 31 7.20 1.61 -6.42
CA SER A 31 7.82 1.62 -5.08
C SER A 31 6.78 1.98 -4.02
N CYS A 32 7.08 1.68 -2.75
CA CYS A 32 6.22 2.10 -1.64
C CYS A 32 5.94 3.62 -1.64
N GLY A 33 6.92 4.42 -2.09
CA GLY A 33 6.77 5.86 -2.25
C GLY A 33 5.78 6.25 -3.35
N SER A 34 5.84 5.60 -4.51
CA SER A 34 4.91 5.88 -5.62
C SER A 34 3.48 5.44 -5.28
N LEU A 35 3.31 4.27 -4.65
CA LEU A 35 2.00 3.80 -4.18
C LEU A 35 1.38 4.76 -3.16
N ARG A 36 2.16 5.20 -2.17
CA ARG A 36 1.70 6.19 -1.18
C ARG A 36 1.35 7.53 -1.83
N ALA A 37 2.13 7.98 -2.81
CA ALA A 37 1.85 9.21 -3.53
C ALA A 37 0.53 9.11 -4.33
N GLU A 38 0.28 7.97 -4.96
CA GLU A 38 -0.94 7.74 -5.73
C GLU A 38 -2.19 7.59 -4.84
N LEU A 39 -2.08 6.85 -3.72
CA LEU A 39 -3.11 6.80 -2.69
C LEU A 39 -3.45 8.20 -2.19
N ARG A 40 -2.45 9.01 -1.83
CA ARG A 40 -2.65 10.38 -1.37
C ARG A 40 -3.32 11.27 -2.44
N ARG A 41 -3.02 11.07 -3.72
CA ARG A 41 -3.70 11.80 -4.82
C ARG A 41 -5.18 11.43 -4.90
N MET A 42 -5.51 10.14 -4.76
CA MET A 42 -6.90 9.69 -4.75
C MET A 42 -7.64 10.13 -3.49
N ASP A 43 -6.98 10.14 -2.34
CA ASP A 43 -7.52 10.68 -1.08
C ASP A 43 -7.90 12.15 -1.25
N ASN A 44 -6.97 12.96 -1.77
CA ASN A 44 -7.22 14.38 -2.06
C ASN A 44 -8.33 14.61 -3.10
N SER A 45 -8.61 13.61 -3.95
CA SER A 45 -9.67 13.66 -4.94
C SER A 45 -11.05 13.25 -4.39
N GLY A 46 -11.13 12.88 -3.09
CA GLY A 46 -12.37 12.44 -2.46
C GLY A 46 -12.82 11.03 -2.85
N VAL A 47 -11.90 10.20 -3.34
CA VAL A 47 -12.18 8.78 -3.65
C VAL A 47 -12.59 7.97 -2.40
N PRO A 48 -12.07 8.22 -1.18
CA PRO A 48 -12.52 7.49 0.02
C PRO A 48 -14.03 7.56 0.24
N SER A 49 -14.65 8.73 0.04
CA SER A 49 -16.11 8.86 0.19
C SER A 49 -16.90 8.06 -0.87
N LYS A 50 -16.31 7.82 -2.05
CA LYS A 50 -16.89 6.94 -3.08
C LYS A 50 -16.77 5.47 -2.67
N VAL A 51 -15.65 5.07 -2.09
CA VAL A 51 -15.44 3.73 -1.53
C VAL A 51 -16.46 3.46 -0.42
N GLU A 52 -16.66 4.41 0.49
CA GLU A 52 -17.68 4.32 1.53
C GLU A 52 -19.09 4.18 0.95
N ALA A 53 -19.44 4.96 -0.08
CA ALA A 53 -20.73 4.86 -0.74
C ALA A 53 -20.95 3.49 -1.42
N VAL A 54 -19.91 2.93 -2.05
CA VAL A 54 -19.93 1.58 -2.64
C VAL A 54 -20.09 0.52 -1.54
N ASN A 55 -19.30 0.60 -0.47
CA ASN A 55 -19.34 -0.36 0.64
C ASN A 55 -20.66 -0.29 1.43
N ALA A 56 -21.25 0.89 1.55
CA ALA A 56 -22.56 1.10 2.16
C ALA A 56 -23.73 0.64 1.25
N GLY A 57 -23.44 0.09 0.06
CA GLY A 57 -24.47 -0.39 -0.87
C GLY A 57 -25.28 0.72 -1.51
N ARG A 58 -24.79 1.97 -1.49
CA ARG A 58 -25.48 3.09 -2.15
C ARG A 58 -25.38 2.92 -3.66
N ARG A 59 -26.39 3.41 -4.39
CA ARG A 59 -26.28 3.54 -5.85
C ARG A 59 -25.21 4.58 -6.18
N VAL A 60 -24.09 4.11 -6.69
CA VAL A 60 -23.01 4.94 -7.24
C VAL A 60 -22.95 4.78 -8.75
N SER A 61 -22.38 5.76 -9.44
CA SER A 61 -22.09 5.63 -10.88
C SER A 61 -21.04 4.54 -11.14
N ASP A 62 -21.02 3.97 -12.34
CA ASP A 62 -19.99 2.98 -12.71
C ASP A 62 -18.57 3.56 -12.62
N ARG A 63 -18.44 4.86 -12.92
CA ARG A 63 -17.18 5.60 -12.77
C ARG A 63 -16.71 5.65 -11.31
N ASP A 64 -17.62 5.91 -10.38
CA ASP A 64 -17.30 5.96 -8.95
C ASP A 64 -16.94 4.57 -8.41
N ARG A 65 -17.64 3.53 -8.89
CA ARG A 65 -17.33 2.14 -8.55
C ARG A 65 -15.94 1.74 -9.04
N GLN A 66 -15.57 2.12 -10.27
CA GLN A 66 -14.23 1.88 -10.80
C GLN A 66 -13.15 2.62 -9.99
N LEU A 67 -13.39 3.87 -9.61
CA LEU A 67 -12.47 4.64 -8.76
C LEU A 67 -12.29 3.96 -7.40
N ALA A 68 -13.38 3.52 -6.78
CA ALA A 68 -13.33 2.80 -5.52
C ALA A 68 -12.55 1.47 -5.62
N ASN A 69 -12.76 0.71 -6.70
CA ASN A 69 -12.05 -0.54 -6.93
C ASN A 69 -10.54 -0.29 -7.12
N ARG A 70 -10.16 0.68 -7.94
CA ARG A 70 -8.75 1.08 -8.14
C ARG A 70 -8.08 1.50 -6.83
N TYR A 71 -8.80 2.26 -6.01
CA TYR A 71 -8.32 2.67 -4.70
C TYR A 71 -8.02 1.47 -3.80
N ASN A 72 -8.96 0.53 -3.71
CA ASN A 72 -8.80 -0.69 -2.93
C ASN A 72 -7.66 -1.58 -3.45
N GLU A 73 -7.47 -1.70 -4.76
CA GLU A 73 -6.35 -2.43 -5.35
C GLU A 73 -4.99 -1.83 -4.94
N LEU A 74 -4.85 -0.50 -5.04
CA LEU A 74 -3.64 0.20 -4.63
C LEU A 74 -3.40 0.11 -3.12
N LEU A 75 -4.46 0.17 -2.32
CA LEU A 75 -4.39 -0.01 -0.87
C LEU A 75 -3.91 -1.43 -0.52
N ASN A 76 -4.46 -2.45 -1.18
CA ASN A 76 -4.06 -3.84 -1.00
C ASN A 76 -2.60 -4.08 -1.40
N GLN A 77 -2.13 -3.45 -2.48
CA GLN A 77 -0.73 -3.52 -2.87
C GLN A 77 0.18 -2.84 -1.85
N TYR A 78 -0.21 -1.66 -1.36
CA TYR A 78 0.56 -0.92 -0.35
C TYR A 78 0.63 -1.68 0.99
N LEU A 79 -0.47 -2.28 1.43
CA LEU A 79 -0.55 -3.09 2.64
C LEU A 79 0.16 -4.43 2.46
N GLY A 80 -0.07 -5.12 1.34
CA GLY A 80 0.50 -6.43 1.01
C GLY A 80 2.01 -6.40 0.78
N ALA A 81 2.54 -5.30 0.22
CA ALA A 81 3.97 -5.06 0.13
C ALA A 81 4.59 -4.55 1.46
N ARG A 82 3.81 -4.47 2.54
CA ARG A 82 4.21 -3.97 3.86
C ARG A 82 4.85 -2.58 3.82
N CYS A 83 4.41 -1.73 2.90
CA CYS A 83 4.91 -0.36 2.75
C CYS A 83 4.52 0.61 3.89
N HIS A 84 3.79 0.11 4.89
CA HIS A 84 3.36 0.80 6.11
C HIS A 84 4.15 0.36 7.35
N ALA A 85 5.08 -0.60 7.20
CA ALA A 85 5.94 -1.08 8.27
C ALA A 85 7.01 -0.07 8.67
#